data_AF-A0A9Q9MNG1-F1
#
_entry.id   AF-A0A9Q9MNG1-F1
#
_cell.length_a   1.000
_cell.length_b   1.000
_cell.length_c   1.000
_cell.angle_alpha   90.00
_cell.angle_beta   90.00
_cell.angle_gamma   90.00
#
_symmetry.space_group_name_H-M   'P 1'
#
loop_
_entity.id
_entity.type
_entity.pdbx_description
1 polymer ?
#
loop_
_entity_poly.entity_id
_entity_poly.type
_entity_poly.pdbx_seq_one_letter_code
_entity_poly.pdbx_strand_id
1 'polypeptide(L)'
;MTPHPRTAAPTISLPDSTTVKYGEGRLARERPQVGTVAAAVALVVALVAALASVYAGPETIRLLGLVDPGERTKWTAGVAPELPPAVLTAMDGQAPLPSPDGVKAALAPLLAAPALGPHITASVVDVATGQVLYSSEPDAAMTPASTTKVVTGVAALAARGPAYRIPTRVVAGAQPGEVVLIGGGDPTLAVFQTPYYPGAARLDDLAAQVKKALGDTTPTKVVYDGSLFVGSGIGPGWDADATTEGSGAVITPIMTEGGRPNSGKYAKRHPQPDIQAAQAFAKLLGLPPAAVVTGTAPAGAQELGKVESAPMVRLVEFMLLESDNVLADILARQVALAKGQPASFEGGAAAMRTVLEGLNVPVTAYGLVDGSGFSRNDRLSPALLTTLLAMAARSDRADLHGIFSGLPVAGYSGTLAGRFTKPQEGAGAAGLVRAKTGTLTGVNSLTGIVVDADGRTLAFAFMADQTTDGPKAVVALDRVAAALAACGCR
;
A
#
# COMPACT_ATOMS: atom_id res chain seq x y z
N MET A 1 22.76 -63.72 -17.99
CA MET A 1 22.94 -62.34 -18.49
C MET A 1 21.60 -61.87 -19.05
N THR A 2 21.06 -60.78 -18.51
CA THR A 2 19.88 -60.04 -18.98
C THR A 2 20.00 -59.64 -20.45
N PRO A 3 18.87 -59.55 -21.19
CA PRO A 3 18.36 -58.22 -21.52
C PRO A 3 16.81 -58.11 -21.57
N HIS A 4 16.27 -56.96 -21.15
CA HIS A 4 14.89 -56.55 -21.39
C HIS A 4 14.80 -55.65 -22.65
N PRO A 5 13.84 -55.86 -23.56
CA PRO A 5 13.61 -55.00 -24.73
C PRO A 5 12.51 -53.93 -24.51
N ARG A 6 12.55 -52.87 -25.35
CA ARG A 6 11.60 -51.75 -25.45
C ARG A 6 10.50 -51.99 -26.52
N THR A 7 9.52 -51.07 -26.51
CA THR A 7 8.50 -50.66 -27.53
C THR A 7 7.22 -51.52 -27.61
N ALA A 8 6.01 -51.02 -27.93
CA ALA A 8 5.58 -49.91 -28.77
C ALA A 8 4.15 -49.36 -28.41
N ALA A 9 3.74 -48.24 -29.04
CA ALA A 9 2.41 -47.63 -28.98
C ALA A 9 1.45 -48.14 -30.08
N PRO A 10 0.11 -48.00 -29.95
CA PRO A 10 -0.82 -48.25 -31.06
C PRO A 10 -1.65 -47.04 -31.53
N THR A 11 -2.03 -47.15 -32.80
CA THR A 11 -2.65 -46.20 -33.74
C THR A 11 -4.19 -46.18 -33.66
N ILE A 12 -4.80 -45.05 -34.03
CA ILE A 12 -6.25 -44.79 -34.12
C ILE A 12 -6.75 -45.05 -35.56
N SER A 13 -7.99 -45.56 -35.70
CA SER A 13 -8.72 -45.70 -36.97
C SER A 13 -10.13 -45.10 -36.86
N LEU A 14 -10.59 -44.41 -37.91
CA LEU A 14 -11.92 -43.80 -38.06
C LEU A 14 -12.77 -44.59 -39.07
N PRO A 15 -14.12 -44.60 -38.94
CA PRO A 15 -14.99 -45.05 -40.03
C PRO A 15 -15.95 -43.99 -40.60
N ASP A 16 -16.44 -44.35 -41.78
CA ASP A 16 -17.02 -43.58 -42.88
C ASP A 16 -18.49 -43.13 -42.79
N SER A 17 -18.77 -42.19 -43.70
CA SER A 17 -20.05 -41.59 -44.11
C SER A 17 -21.17 -42.55 -44.53
N THR A 18 -22.42 -42.19 -44.24
CA THR A 18 -23.61 -42.73 -44.91
C THR A 18 -24.60 -41.63 -45.31
N THR A 19 -25.16 -41.82 -46.50
CA THR A 19 -25.97 -40.94 -47.34
C THR A 19 -27.47 -40.94 -46.97
N VAL A 20 -28.11 -39.79 -47.23
CA VAL A 20 -29.50 -39.41 -46.91
C VAL A 20 -30.49 -39.93 -47.96
N LYS A 21 -31.67 -40.41 -47.52
CA LYS A 21 -32.85 -40.66 -48.38
C LYS A 21 -33.87 -39.52 -48.24
N TYR A 22 -34.34 -39.01 -49.38
CA TYR A 22 -35.41 -38.00 -49.49
C TYR A 22 -36.79 -38.66 -49.42
N GLY A 23 -37.68 -38.11 -48.59
CA GLY A 23 -39.12 -38.40 -48.57
C GLY A 23 -39.91 -37.18 -49.04
N GLU A 24 -40.74 -37.36 -50.07
CA GLU A 24 -41.65 -36.35 -50.59
C GLU A 24 -42.85 -36.16 -49.65
N GLY A 25 -42.87 -35.03 -48.94
CA GLY A 25 -44.02 -34.55 -48.18
C GLY A 25 -44.47 -33.20 -48.72
N ARG A 26 -45.66 -33.16 -49.35
CA ARG A 26 -46.37 -31.92 -49.71
C ARG A 26 -46.62 -31.11 -48.44
N LEU A 27 -45.86 -30.03 -48.23
CA LEU A 27 -46.17 -29.01 -47.24
C LEU A 27 -46.90 -27.85 -47.91
N ALA A 28 -48.12 -27.59 -47.43
CA ALA A 28 -48.92 -26.45 -47.79
C ALA A 28 -48.10 -25.17 -47.62
N ARG A 29 -48.10 -24.31 -48.65
CA ARG A 29 -47.42 -23.03 -48.62
C ARG A 29 -48.27 -22.06 -47.81
N GLU A 30 -48.24 -22.17 -46.48
CA GLU A 30 -48.70 -21.09 -45.61
C GLU A 30 -47.77 -19.90 -45.85
N ARG A 31 -48.30 -18.86 -46.49
CA ARG A 31 -47.62 -17.56 -46.51
C ARG A 31 -47.54 -17.11 -45.05
N PRO A 32 -46.34 -16.94 -44.47
CA PRO A 32 -46.26 -16.38 -43.13
C PRO A 32 -46.92 -15.00 -43.20
N GLN A 33 -47.92 -14.78 -42.34
CA GLN A 33 -48.55 -13.47 -42.19
C GLN A 33 -47.43 -12.45 -42.02
N VAL A 34 -47.47 -11.34 -42.76
CA VAL A 34 -46.39 -10.35 -42.80
C VAL A 34 -45.95 -9.92 -41.37
N GLY A 35 -46.85 -10.02 -40.39
CA GLY A 35 -46.56 -9.83 -38.96
C GLY A 35 -45.58 -10.83 -38.33
N THR A 36 -45.60 -12.13 -38.67
CA THR A 36 -44.67 -13.12 -38.08
C THR A 36 -43.26 -13.03 -38.66
N VAL A 37 -43.12 -12.68 -39.95
CA VAL A 37 -41.80 -12.37 -40.54
C VAL A 37 -41.25 -11.07 -39.98
N ALA A 38 -42.09 -10.03 -39.83
CA ALA A 38 -41.67 -8.77 -39.22
C ALA A 38 -41.24 -8.93 -37.76
N ALA A 39 -41.97 -9.73 -36.97
CA ALA A 39 -41.61 -10.02 -35.59
C ALA A 39 -40.31 -10.83 -35.47
N ALA A 40 -40.09 -11.82 -36.34
CA ALA A 40 -38.85 -12.59 -36.37
C ALA A 40 -37.65 -11.72 -36.79
N VAL A 41 -37.81 -10.84 -37.78
CA VAL A 41 -36.78 -9.88 -38.19
C VAL A 41 -36.49 -8.89 -37.07
N ALA A 42 -37.50 -8.36 -36.38
CA ALA A 42 -37.31 -7.46 -35.25
C ALA A 42 -36.56 -8.14 -34.09
N LEU A 43 -36.85 -9.41 -33.81
CA LEU A 43 -36.16 -10.17 -32.76
C LEU A 43 -34.70 -10.44 -33.13
N VAL A 44 -34.42 -10.77 -34.40
CA VAL A 44 -33.05 -10.97 -34.89
C VAL A 44 -32.26 -9.65 -34.88
N VAL A 45 -32.88 -8.53 -35.27
CA VAL A 45 -32.25 -7.20 -35.18
C VAL A 45 -31.97 -6.82 -33.73
N ALA A 46 -32.88 -7.09 -32.81
CA ALA A 46 -32.67 -6.84 -31.38
C ALA A 46 -31.56 -7.72 -30.80
N LEU A 47 -31.48 -8.99 -31.19
CA LEU A 47 -30.41 -9.91 -30.79
C LEU A 47 -29.05 -9.51 -31.37
N VAL A 48 -29.00 -9.08 -32.63
CA VAL A 48 -27.77 -8.57 -33.25
C VAL A 48 -27.34 -7.24 -32.62
N ALA A 49 -28.27 -6.36 -32.28
CA ALA A 49 -27.97 -5.12 -31.54
C ALA A 49 -27.47 -5.40 -30.12
N ALA A 50 -28.07 -6.37 -29.42
CA ALA A 50 -27.61 -6.80 -28.10
C ALA A 50 -26.21 -7.45 -28.18
N LEU A 51 -25.95 -8.31 -29.16
CA LEU A 51 -24.61 -8.89 -29.37
C LEU A 51 -23.57 -7.86 -29.81
N ALA A 52 -23.95 -6.87 -30.63
CA ALA A 52 -23.09 -5.75 -30.98
C ALA A 52 -22.75 -4.90 -29.75
N SER A 53 -23.68 -4.70 -28.81
CA SER A 53 -23.42 -3.98 -27.55
C SER A 53 -22.46 -4.71 -26.60
N VAL A 54 -22.33 -6.03 -26.73
CA VAL A 54 -21.40 -6.86 -25.93
C VAL A 54 -19.99 -6.91 -26.54
N TYR A 55 -19.88 -6.76 -27.87
CA TYR A 55 -18.60 -6.87 -28.58
C TYR A 55 -18.01 -5.54 -29.06
N ALA A 56 -18.79 -4.47 -29.05
CA ALA A 56 -18.30 -3.19 -29.49
C ALA A 56 -17.55 -2.50 -28.34
N GLY A 57 -16.23 -2.38 -28.51
CA GLY A 57 -15.38 -1.67 -27.57
C GLY A 57 -15.80 -0.21 -27.37
N PRO A 58 -15.17 0.50 -26.42
CA PRO A 58 -15.59 1.82 -25.91
C PRO A 58 -15.75 2.95 -26.95
N GLU A 59 -15.34 2.73 -28.20
CA GLU A 59 -15.49 3.67 -29.31
C GLU A 59 -16.90 3.69 -29.95
N THR A 60 -17.71 2.65 -29.80
CA THR A 60 -19.08 2.64 -30.40
C THR A 60 -20.13 3.30 -29.51
N ILE A 61 -19.96 3.23 -28.19
CA ILE A 61 -20.78 3.97 -27.21
C ILE A 61 -20.54 5.49 -27.35
N ARG A 62 -19.38 5.91 -27.85
CA ARG A 62 -19.07 7.32 -28.19
C ARG A 62 -19.85 7.85 -29.39
N LEU A 63 -20.21 7.00 -30.34
CA LEU A 63 -20.87 7.41 -31.60
C LEU A 63 -22.36 7.75 -31.41
N LEU A 64 -22.98 7.31 -30.30
CA LEU A 64 -24.40 7.50 -30.02
C LEU A 64 -24.70 8.76 -29.19
N GLY A 65 -23.69 9.53 -28.74
CA GLY A 65 -23.90 10.81 -28.04
C GLY A 65 -24.65 10.71 -26.71
N LEU A 66 -24.80 9.50 -26.15
CA LEU A 66 -25.55 9.24 -24.90
C LEU A 66 -24.75 9.50 -23.63
N VAL A 67 -23.49 9.95 -23.77
CA VAL A 67 -22.66 10.43 -22.67
C VAL A 67 -22.08 11.76 -23.12
N ASP A 68 -22.59 12.85 -22.55
CA ASP A 68 -21.90 14.14 -22.58
C ASP A 68 -20.49 13.89 -22.03
N PRO A 69 -19.41 14.17 -22.78
CA PRO A 69 -18.06 14.09 -22.26
C PRO A 69 -17.92 15.20 -21.23
N GLY A 70 -18.43 14.92 -20.02
CA GLY A 70 -18.30 15.76 -18.86
C GLY A 70 -16.88 16.25 -18.84
N GLU A 71 -16.75 17.59 -18.86
CA GLU A 71 -15.50 18.30 -18.80
C GLU A 71 -14.53 17.48 -17.96
N ARG A 72 -13.46 17.01 -18.58
CA ARG A 72 -12.30 16.57 -17.83
C ARG A 72 -11.87 17.81 -17.07
N THR A 73 -12.36 17.96 -15.83
CA THR A 73 -12.04 19.07 -14.97
C THR A 73 -10.53 19.12 -14.93
N LYS A 74 -9.98 20.12 -15.64
CA LYS A 74 -8.58 20.47 -15.53
C LYS A 74 -8.33 20.61 -14.04
N TRP A 75 -7.39 19.83 -13.51
CA TRP A 75 -6.90 20.05 -12.17
C TRP A 75 -6.26 21.44 -12.14
N THR A 76 -7.03 22.46 -11.82
CA THR A 76 -6.52 23.68 -11.23
C THR A 76 -6.02 23.28 -9.85
N ALA A 77 -4.80 23.68 -9.49
CA ALA A 77 -4.33 23.57 -8.11
C ALA A 77 -5.40 24.21 -7.20
N GLY A 78 -6.16 23.37 -6.50
CA GLY A 78 -7.23 23.84 -5.63
C GLY A 78 -6.61 24.68 -4.53
N VAL A 79 -7.33 25.73 -4.13
CA VAL A 79 -7.07 26.41 -2.85
C VAL A 79 -7.02 25.32 -1.78
N ALA A 80 -6.01 25.34 -0.90
CA ALA A 80 -5.93 24.42 0.22
C ALA A 80 -7.30 24.45 0.93
N PRO A 81 -7.99 23.30 1.08
CA PRO A 81 -9.34 23.30 1.60
C PRO A 81 -9.32 23.96 2.99
N GLU A 82 -10.27 24.85 3.21
CA GLU A 82 -10.58 25.33 4.56
C GLU A 82 -10.94 24.08 5.39
N LEU A 83 -10.33 23.94 6.58
CA LEU A 83 -10.55 22.76 7.41
C LEU A 83 -12.06 22.61 7.64
N PRO A 84 -12.67 21.46 7.29
CA PRO A 84 -14.10 21.29 7.47
C PRO A 84 -14.46 21.49 8.95
N PRO A 85 -15.60 22.13 9.27
CA PRO A 85 -16.08 22.16 10.65
C PRO A 85 -16.20 20.71 11.15
N ALA A 86 -15.84 20.47 12.41
CA ALA A 86 -15.78 19.13 12.98
C ALA A 86 -17.13 18.41 12.82
N VAL A 87 -17.19 17.44 11.90
CA VAL A 87 -18.40 16.63 11.61
C VAL A 87 -18.62 15.56 12.69
N LEU A 88 -17.61 15.27 13.48
CA LEU A 88 -17.66 14.42 14.68
C LEU A 88 -17.36 15.29 15.89
N THR A 89 -18.13 15.14 16.96
CA THR A 89 -17.78 15.71 18.27
C THR A 89 -16.34 15.32 18.60
N ALA A 90 -15.55 16.31 19.06
CA ALA A 90 -14.20 16.03 19.56
C ALA A 90 -14.28 14.93 20.63
N MET A 91 -13.24 14.10 20.73
CA MET A 91 -13.11 13.06 21.74
C MET A 91 -13.55 13.60 23.10
N ASP A 92 -14.47 12.91 23.77
CA ASP A 92 -14.90 13.34 25.08
C ASP A 92 -13.77 13.05 26.09
N GLY A 93 -12.90 14.04 26.30
CA GLY A 93 -11.89 14.02 27.34
C GLY A 93 -12.47 13.98 28.76
N GLN A 94 -13.80 14.07 28.91
CA GLN A 94 -14.55 13.88 30.15
C GLN A 94 -15.18 12.49 30.26
N ALA A 95 -15.08 11.63 29.23
CA ALA A 95 -15.50 10.24 29.35
C ALA A 95 -14.77 9.59 30.54
N PRO A 96 -15.46 8.77 31.37
CA PRO A 96 -14.85 8.13 32.51
C PRO A 96 -13.56 7.40 32.16
N LEU A 97 -12.52 7.59 32.98
CA LEU A 97 -11.26 6.89 32.80
C LEU A 97 -11.35 5.48 33.43
N PRO A 98 -11.00 4.40 32.72
CA PRO A 98 -10.92 3.09 33.33
C PRO A 98 -9.78 3.03 34.36
N SER A 99 -9.94 2.24 35.42
CA SER A 99 -8.92 2.07 36.45
C SER A 99 -7.82 1.11 35.97
N PRO A 100 -6.55 1.34 36.38
CA PRO A 100 -5.46 0.42 36.03
C PRO A 100 -5.71 -1.03 36.46
N ASP A 101 -6.32 -1.24 37.63
CA ASP A 101 -6.67 -2.59 38.12
C ASP A 101 -7.76 -3.24 37.27
N GLY A 102 -8.75 -2.46 36.84
CA GLY A 102 -9.80 -2.91 35.93
C GLY A 102 -9.24 -3.34 34.57
N VAL A 103 -8.38 -2.51 33.96
CA VAL A 103 -7.71 -2.86 32.69
C VAL A 103 -6.84 -4.09 32.87
N LYS A 104 -6.06 -4.19 33.94
CA LYS A 104 -5.25 -5.37 34.26
C LYS A 104 -6.11 -6.64 34.38
N ALA A 105 -7.23 -6.57 35.07
CA ALA A 105 -8.14 -7.71 35.24
C ALA A 105 -8.72 -8.18 33.90
N ALA A 106 -9.03 -7.25 32.99
CA ALA A 106 -9.52 -7.57 31.65
C ALA A 106 -8.44 -8.21 30.76
N LEU A 107 -7.19 -7.75 30.84
CA LEU A 107 -6.13 -8.16 29.92
C LEU A 107 -5.29 -9.35 30.38
N ALA A 108 -4.97 -9.45 31.68
CA ALA A 108 -4.01 -10.43 32.17
C ALA A 108 -4.32 -11.89 31.79
N PRO A 109 -5.59 -12.37 31.86
CA PRO A 109 -5.91 -13.74 31.43
C PRO A 109 -5.70 -13.97 29.94
N LEU A 110 -5.92 -12.95 29.11
CA LEU A 110 -5.80 -13.04 27.66
C LEU A 110 -4.35 -12.97 27.21
N LEU A 111 -3.53 -12.15 27.88
CA LEU A 111 -2.09 -12.06 27.62
C LEU A 111 -1.34 -13.33 28.02
N ALA A 112 -1.91 -14.15 28.92
CA ALA A 112 -1.38 -15.48 29.27
C ALA A 112 -1.75 -16.58 28.27
N ALA A 113 -2.41 -16.26 27.15
CA ALA A 113 -2.82 -17.26 26.16
C ALA A 113 -1.60 -17.97 25.56
N PRO A 114 -1.51 -19.33 25.56
CA PRO A 114 -0.36 -20.05 25.03
C PRO A 114 -0.02 -19.75 23.57
N ALA A 115 -1.00 -19.30 22.79
CA ALA A 115 -0.81 -18.90 21.40
C ALA A 115 0.10 -17.67 21.23
N LEU A 116 0.24 -16.83 22.25
CA LEU A 116 1.11 -15.65 22.25
C LEU A 116 2.58 -15.99 22.52
N GLY A 117 2.92 -17.27 22.71
CA GLY A 117 4.27 -17.67 23.06
C GLY A 117 4.62 -17.34 24.52
N PRO A 118 5.86 -17.63 24.94
CA PRO A 118 6.32 -17.43 26.31
C PRO A 118 6.65 -15.96 26.64
N HIS A 119 6.74 -15.07 25.64
CA HIS A 119 7.19 -13.70 25.83
C HIS A 119 6.28 -12.70 25.10
N ILE A 120 5.65 -11.85 25.90
CA ILE A 120 4.63 -10.87 25.51
C ILE A 120 4.89 -9.57 26.26
N THR A 121 4.99 -8.48 25.53
CA THR A 121 5.06 -7.13 26.10
C THR A 121 3.82 -6.34 25.72
N ALA A 122 3.43 -5.43 26.59
CA ALA A 122 2.17 -4.70 26.44
C ALA A 122 2.28 -3.30 27.03
N SER A 123 1.59 -2.36 26.41
CA SER A 123 1.35 -1.02 26.95
C SER A 123 -0.06 -0.58 26.56
N VAL A 124 -0.79 0.02 27.50
CA VAL A 124 -2.07 0.69 27.29
C VAL A 124 -2.02 2.03 28.01
N VAL A 125 -2.33 3.10 27.28
CA VAL A 125 -2.35 4.47 27.79
C VAL A 125 -3.65 5.16 27.42
N ASP A 126 -4.09 6.06 28.28
CA ASP A 126 -5.13 7.02 27.94
C ASP A 126 -4.61 8.01 26.90
N VAL A 127 -5.33 8.18 25.79
CA VAL A 127 -4.86 9.06 24.70
C VAL A 127 -4.87 10.52 25.12
N ALA A 128 -5.85 10.95 25.92
CA ALA A 128 -6.01 12.36 26.27
C ALA A 128 -4.98 12.85 27.29
N THR A 129 -4.63 12.02 28.28
CA THR A 129 -3.72 12.40 29.38
C THR A 129 -2.32 11.80 29.25
N GLY A 130 -2.16 10.73 28.47
CA GLY A 130 -0.93 9.93 28.43
C GLY A 130 -0.75 9.04 29.67
N GLN A 131 -1.75 8.95 30.56
CA GLN A 131 -1.68 8.10 31.75
C GLN A 131 -1.55 6.63 31.34
N VAL A 132 -0.57 5.94 31.91
CA VAL A 132 -0.43 4.49 31.75
C VAL A 132 -1.53 3.79 32.55
N LEU A 133 -2.31 2.97 31.86
CA LEU A 133 -3.40 2.18 32.43
C LEU A 133 -3.01 0.72 32.60
N TYR A 134 -2.14 0.22 31.73
CA TYR A 134 -1.57 -1.11 31.86
C TYR A 134 -0.20 -1.17 31.18
N SER A 135 0.71 -1.94 31.75
CA SER A 135 1.99 -2.26 31.12
C SER A 135 2.53 -3.61 31.57
N SER A 136 3.15 -4.33 30.63
CA SER A 136 3.97 -5.51 30.88
C SER A 136 5.28 -5.31 30.11
N GLU A 137 6.40 -5.23 30.84
CA GLU A 137 7.73 -4.97 30.26
C GLU A 137 7.72 -3.79 29.27
N PRO A 138 7.25 -2.59 29.68
CA PRO A 138 6.94 -1.47 28.77
C PRO A 138 8.14 -0.98 27.96
N ASP A 139 9.35 -1.13 28.49
CA ASP A 139 10.61 -0.67 27.90
C ASP A 139 11.42 -1.81 27.24
N ALA A 140 10.92 -3.04 27.26
CA ALA A 140 11.59 -4.16 26.61
C ALA A 140 11.57 -3.97 25.09
N ALA A 141 12.76 -3.99 24.49
CA ALA A 141 12.92 -3.79 23.06
C ALA A 141 12.67 -5.12 22.34
N MET A 142 11.59 -5.20 21.56
CA MET A 142 11.18 -6.39 20.82
C MET A 142 11.18 -6.13 19.32
N THR A 143 11.26 -7.20 18.53
CA THR A 143 11.01 -7.13 17.09
C THR A 143 9.56 -6.69 16.83
N PRO A 144 9.33 -5.50 16.24
CA PRO A 144 7.98 -4.97 16.08
C PRO A 144 7.22 -5.54 14.89
N ALA A 145 7.92 -6.09 13.89
CA ALA A 145 7.35 -6.30 12.56
C ALA A 145 6.72 -4.99 12.02
N SER A 146 5.69 -5.08 11.19
CA SER A 146 5.06 -3.92 10.53
C SER A 146 4.42 -2.87 11.45
N THR A 147 4.39 -3.02 12.77
CA THR A 147 4.04 -1.90 13.68
C THR A 147 5.10 -0.80 13.67
N THR A 148 6.33 -1.07 13.19
CA THR A 148 7.33 -0.04 12.83
C THR A 148 6.75 1.06 11.94
N LYS A 149 5.81 0.73 11.04
CA LYS A 149 5.24 1.72 10.12
C LYS A 149 4.49 2.86 10.82
N VAL A 150 4.08 2.69 12.09
CA VAL A 150 3.56 3.78 12.92
C VAL A 150 4.64 4.84 13.17
N VAL A 151 5.86 4.41 13.52
CA VAL A 151 7.04 5.26 13.68
C VAL A 151 7.36 5.97 12.36
N THR A 152 7.46 5.21 11.28
CA THR A 152 7.79 5.74 9.95
C THR A 152 6.77 6.77 9.47
N GLY A 153 5.48 6.50 9.68
CA GLY A 153 4.41 7.42 9.32
C GLY A 153 4.51 8.73 10.09
N VAL A 154 4.65 8.67 11.42
CA VAL A 154 4.75 9.88 12.26
C VAL A 154 5.99 10.67 11.88
N ALA A 155 7.13 9.99 11.70
CA ALA A 155 8.38 10.64 11.34
C ALA A 155 8.30 11.33 9.96
N ALA A 156 7.67 10.68 8.97
CA ALA A 156 7.48 11.24 7.65
C ALA A 156 6.58 12.49 7.66
N LEU A 157 5.45 12.43 8.36
CA LEU A 157 4.55 13.58 8.50
C LEU A 157 5.22 14.74 9.24
N ALA A 158 5.90 14.48 10.35
CA ALA A 158 6.59 15.51 11.12
C ALA A 158 7.77 16.14 10.36
N ALA A 159 8.51 15.35 9.57
CA ALA A 159 9.71 15.84 8.89
C ALA A 159 9.41 16.57 7.57
N ARG A 160 8.39 16.13 6.82
CA ARG A 160 8.05 16.68 5.49
C ARG A 160 6.77 17.52 5.48
N GLY A 161 5.87 17.28 6.42
CA GLY A 161 4.52 17.84 6.43
C GLY A 161 3.54 17.01 5.59
N PRO A 162 2.23 17.02 5.93
CA PRO A 162 1.21 16.18 5.28
C PRO A 162 0.98 16.52 3.80
N ALA A 163 1.23 17.77 3.40
CA ALA A 163 1.00 18.27 2.04
C ALA A 163 2.19 18.04 1.08
N TYR A 164 3.35 17.64 1.59
CA TYR A 164 4.54 17.42 0.75
C TYR A 164 4.28 16.35 -0.30
N ARG A 165 4.81 16.53 -1.50
CA ARG A 165 4.74 15.55 -2.59
C ARG A 165 6.14 15.24 -3.07
N ILE A 166 6.38 13.98 -3.39
CA ILE A 166 7.68 13.51 -3.87
C ILE A 166 7.74 13.74 -5.38
N PRO A 167 8.68 14.57 -5.88
CA PRO A 167 8.72 14.91 -7.30
C PRO A 167 9.54 13.88 -8.11
N THR A 168 9.06 13.56 -9.31
CA THR A 168 9.87 12.92 -10.37
C THR A 168 10.06 13.91 -11.49
N ARG A 169 11.31 14.17 -11.88
CA ARG A 169 11.67 15.22 -12.84
C ARG A 169 12.34 14.65 -14.06
N VAL A 170 12.24 15.38 -15.16
CA VAL A 170 13.05 15.17 -16.36
C VAL A 170 13.71 16.48 -16.74
N VAL A 171 15.02 16.45 -16.97
CA VAL A 171 15.79 17.61 -17.45
C VAL A 171 16.46 17.30 -18.79
N ALA A 172 16.94 18.32 -19.48
CA ALA A 172 17.75 18.14 -20.69
C ALA A 172 19.09 17.44 -20.36
N GLY A 173 19.52 16.54 -21.24
CA GLY A 173 20.81 15.87 -21.16
C GLY A 173 21.95 16.73 -21.72
N ALA A 174 23.14 16.13 -21.79
CA ALA A 174 24.34 16.83 -22.23
C ALA A 174 24.36 17.08 -23.75
N GLN A 175 23.70 16.23 -24.53
CA GLN A 175 23.57 16.37 -25.99
C GLN A 175 22.12 16.68 -26.39
N PRO A 176 21.91 17.33 -27.56
CA PRO A 176 20.56 17.54 -28.10
C PRO A 176 19.75 16.25 -28.19
N GLY A 177 18.51 16.29 -27.69
CA GLY A 177 17.59 15.15 -27.66
C GLY A 177 17.86 14.14 -26.53
N GLU A 178 18.96 14.26 -25.78
CA GLU A 178 19.13 13.47 -24.56
C GLU A 178 18.25 14.07 -23.45
N VAL A 179 17.67 13.20 -22.62
CA VAL A 179 16.91 13.59 -21.43
C VAL A 179 17.40 12.82 -20.22
N VAL A 180 17.33 13.42 -19.03
CA VAL A 180 17.70 12.78 -17.77
C VAL A 180 16.46 12.64 -16.88
N LEU A 181 16.04 11.40 -16.62
CA LEU A 181 15.00 11.06 -15.66
C LEU A 181 15.59 11.03 -14.25
N ILE A 182 15.11 11.90 -13.37
CA ILE A 182 15.60 12.08 -12.00
C ILE A 182 14.51 11.64 -11.02
N GLY A 183 14.81 10.62 -10.22
CA GLY A 183 13.90 10.11 -9.19
C GLY A 183 14.00 10.89 -7.90
N GLY A 184 12.88 11.41 -7.41
CA GLY A 184 12.79 11.96 -6.05
C GLY A 184 12.53 10.90 -4.97
N GLY A 185 12.38 9.62 -5.36
CA GLY A 185 11.96 8.54 -4.48
C GLY A 185 10.44 8.36 -4.40
N ASP A 186 9.69 8.65 -5.47
CA ASP A 186 8.26 8.28 -5.55
C ASP A 186 8.13 6.86 -6.11
N PRO A 187 7.71 5.86 -5.32
CA PRO A 187 7.59 4.49 -5.81
C PRO A 187 6.25 4.25 -6.49
N THR A 188 5.33 5.22 -6.44
CA THR A 188 3.93 5.03 -6.83
C THR A 188 3.67 5.28 -8.31
N LEU A 189 4.63 5.87 -9.02
CA LEU A 189 4.49 6.34 -10.39
C LEU A 189 3.80 5.32 -11.29
N ALA A 190 2.62 5.69 -11.78
CA ALA A 190 1.68 4.80 -12.42
C ALA A 190 2.03 4.56 -13.88
N VAL A 191 1.95 3.29 -14.27
CA VAL A 191 2.10 2.83 -15.67
C VAL A 191 0.92 1.99 -16.13
N PHE A 192 0.07 1.54 -15.21
CA PHE A 192 -1.12 0.77 -15.54
C PHE A 192 -2.35 1.68 -15.71
N GLN A 193 -3.39 1.13 -16.37
CA GLN A 193 -4.69 1.79 -16.44
C GLN A 193 -5.35 1.83 -15.04
N THR A 194 -5.25 0.73 -14.32
CA THR A 194 -5.66 0.62 -12.91
C THR A 194 -4.40 0.47 -12.04
N PRO A 195 -3.82 1.58 -11.56
CA PRO A 195 -2.60 1.53 -10.77
C PRO A 195 -2.83 0.84 -9.42
N TYR A 196 -1.76 0.27 -8.84
CA TYR A 196 -1.84 -0.29 -7.49
C TYR A 196 -1.98 0.80 -6.43
N TYR A 197 -1.34 1.95 -6.65
CA TYR A 197 -1.38 3.11 -5.76
C TYR A 197 -2.47 4.10 -6.21
N PRO A 198 -3.51 4.35 -5.40
CA PRO A 198 -4.54 5.32 -5.73
C PRO A 198 -3.98 6.75 -5.78
N GLY A 199 -4.36 7.51 -6.80
CA GLY A 199 -3.96 8.92 -6.95
C GLY A 199 -2.49 9.15 -7.27
N ALA A 200 -1.77 8.11 -7.73
CA ALA A 200 -0.40 8.23 -8.19
C ALA A 200 -0.29 9.15 -9.42
N ALA A 201 0.82 9.89 -9.51
CA ALA A 201 1.24 10.53 -10.75
C ALA A 201 1.45 9.48 -11.84
N ARG A 202 1.36 9.90 -13.11
CA ARG A 202 1.53 8.98 -14.24
C ARG A 202 2.79 9.24 -15.03
N LEU A 203 3.42 8.15 -15.48
CA LEU A 203 4.63 8.21 -16.30
C LEU A 203 4.36 8.74 -17.72
N ASP A 204 3.17 8.48 -18.27
CA ASP A 204 2.74 8.98 -19.58
C ASP A 204 2.49 10.49 -19.58
N ASP A 205 1.97 11.05 -18.49
CA ASP A 205 1.87 12.50 -18.29
C ASP A 205 3.25 13.16 -18.29
N LEU A 206 4.21 12.59 -17.57
CA LEU A 206 5.60 13.07 -17.56
C LEU A 206 6.22 13.03 -18.98
N ALA A 207 6.03 11.92 -19.72
CA ALA A 207 6.52 11.81 -21.08
C ALA A 207 5.86 12.81 -22.03
N ALA A 208 4.57 13.10 -21.86
CA ALA A 208 3.85 14.09 -22.66
C ALA A 208 4.39 15.51 -22.41
N GLN A 209 4.68 15.87 -21.16
CA GLN A 209 5.33 17.15 -20.81
C GLN A 209 6.69 17.28 -21.49
N VAL A 210 7.51 16.23 -21.44
CA VAL A 210 8.86 16.21 -22.03
C VAL A 210 8.80 16.34 -23.54
N LYS A 211 7.93 15.60 -24.23
CA LYS A 211 7.73 15.74 -25.69
C LYS A 211 7.32 17.16 -26.07
N LYS A 212 6.43 17.77 -25.28
CA LYS A 212 6.01 19.16 -25.50
C LYS A 212 7.19 20.13 -25.32
N ALA A 213 8.01 19.93 -24.29
CA ALA A 213 9.16 20.79 -24.01
C ALA A 213 10.29 20.65 -25.06
N LEU A 214 10.46 19.45 -25.63
CA LEU A 214 11.45 19.20 -26.69
C LEU A 214 11.06 19.80 -28.05
N GLY A 215 9.77 20.03 -28.30
CA GLY A 215 9.28 20.53 -29.58
C GLY A 215 9.66 19.59 -30.73
N ASP A 216 10.37 20.11 -31.73
CA ASP A 216 10.84 19.35 -32.89
C ASP A 216 12.15 18.55 -32.62
N THR A 217 12.72 18.67 -31.41
CA THR A 217 13.93 17.93 -31.04
C THR A 217 13.59 16.47 -30.78
N THR A 218 14.02 15.58 -31.68
CA THR A 218 13.83 14.13 -31.52
C THR A 218 14.58 13.61 -30.28
N PRO A 219 13.92 12.92 -29.35
CA PRO A 219 14.60 12.23 -28.24
C PRO A 219 15.61 11.21 -28.78
N THR A 220 16.81 11.15 -28.19
CA THR A 220 17.89 10.26 -28.64
C THR A 220 18.33 9.27 -27.56
N LYS A 221 18.21 9.64 -26.28
CA LYS A 221 18.69 8.85 -25.14
C LYS A 221 17.93 9.21 -23.87
N VAL A 222 17.72 8.22 -23.00
CA VAL A 222 17.28 8.43 -21.62
C VAL A 222 18.45 8.10 -20.69
N VAL A 223 18.93 9.09 -19.98
CA VAL A 223 19.80 8.90 -18.82
C VAL A 223 18.90 8.78 -17.59
N TYR A 224 19.11 7.81 -16.71
CA TYR A 224 18.42 7.78 -15.42
C TYR A 224 19.39 8.11 -14.28
N ASP A 225 19.01 9.09 -13.47
CA ASP A 225 19.75 9.55 -12.31
C ASP A 225 19.21 8.88 -11.04
N GLY A 226 19.92 7.82 -10.64
CA GLY A 226 19.67 7.05 -9.43
C GLY A 226 20.44 7.53 -8.21
N SER A 227 21.16 8.66 -8.28
CA SER A 227 22.16 9.05 -7.27
C SER A 227 21.56 9.52 -5.93
N LEU A 228 20.26 9.79 -5.88
CA LEU A 228 19.59 10.31 -4.67
C LEU A 228 19.65 9.33 -3.49
N PHE A 229 19.52 8.02 -3.75
CA PHE A 229 19.62 6.99 -2.72
C PHE A 229 21.00 6.35 -2.73
N VAL A 230 21.52 6.09 -1.54
CA VAL A 230 22.88 5.55 -1.36
C VAL A 230 22.85 4.27 -0.52
N GLY A 231 23.90 3.46 -0.66
CA GLY A 231 24.01 2.18 0.02
C GLY A 231 23.15 1.08 -0.63
N SER A 232 22.92 0.00 0.12
CA SER A 232 22.14 -1.15 -0.35
C SER A 232 20.66 -0.78 -0.57
N GLY A 233 20.08 -1.26 -1.68
CA GLY A 233 18.63 -1.26 -1.92
C GLY A 233 17.88 -2.38 -1.19
N ILE A 234 18.60 -3.31 -0.54
CA ILE A 234 18.05 -4.38 0.31
C ILE A 234 18.31 -4.06 1.78
N GLY A 235 17.28 -4.17 2.62
CA GLY A 235 17.34 -3.84 4.03
C GLY A 235 18.22 -4.81 4.84
N PRO A 236 18.94 -4.32 5.87
CA PRO A 236 19.73 -5.18 6.75
C PRO A 236 18.84 -6.22 7.45
N GLY A 237 19.21 -7.50 7.38
CA GLY A 237 18.47 -8.58 8.07
C GLY A 237 17.17 -9.01 7.39
N TRP A 238 16.92 -8.59 6.13
CA TRP A 238 15.86 -9.16 5.31
C TRP A 238 16.21 -10.60 4.88
N ASP A 239 15.18 -11.44 4.78
CA ASP A 239 15.33 -12.79 4.25
C ASP A 239 15.67 -12.74 2.74
N ALA A 240 16.39 -13.75 2.23
CA ALA A 240 16.94 -13.75 0.87
C ALA A 240 15.86 -13.69 -0.23
N ASP A 241 14.65 -14.17 0.07
CA ASP A 241 13.52 -14.23 -0.84
C ASP A 241 12.61 -12.99 -0.75
N ALA A 242 12.86 -12.05 0.17
CA ALA A 242 12.06 -10.85 0.44
C ALA A 242 11.60 -10.08 -0.82
N THR A 243 12.44 -10.03 -1.85
CA THR A 243 12.11 -9.34 -3.13
C THR A 243 11.43 -10.23 -4.16
N THR A 244 11.59 -11.55 -4.03
CA THR A 244 11.03 -12.54 -4.97
C THR A 244 9.62 -12.99 -4.58
N GLU A 245 9.28 -12.99 -3.30
CA GLU A 245 7.93 -13.30 -2.80
C GLU A 245 6.93 -12.13 -2.94
N GLY A 246 7.43 -10.92 -3.26
CA GLY A 246 6.60 -9.74 -3.52
C GLY A 246 6.24 -8.91 -2.28
N SER A 247 6.78 -9.23 -1.11
CA SER A 247 6.64 -8.44 0.12
C SER A 247 7.56 -7.21 0.15
N GLY A 248 8.75 -7.29 -0.44
CA GLY A 248 9.70 -6.19 -0.58
C GLY A 248 10.19 -5.99 -2.02
N ALA A 249 10.99 -4.96 -2.26
CA ALA A 249 11.64 -4.67 -3.54
C ALA A 249 13.07 -4.19 -3.28
N VAL A 250 13.93 -4.22 -4.30
CA VAL A 250 15.15 -3.40 -4.28
C VAL A 250 14.72 -1.93 -4.28
N ILE A 251 15.06 -1.19 -3.22
CA ILE A 251 14.64 0.20 -3.05
C ILE A 251 15.54 1.12 -3.88
N THR A 252 14.94 1.77 -4.89
CA THR A 252 15.61 2.72 -5.80
C THR A 252 14.84 4.05 -5.83
N PRO A 253 15.47 5.18 -6.19
CA PRO A 253 14.79 6.48 -6.19
C PRO A 253 13.85 6.68 -7.38
N ILE A 254 13.95 5.81 -8.39
CA ILE A 254 13.06 5.73 -9.54
C ILE A 254 12.41 4.35 -9.50
N MET A 255 11.10 4.29 -9.35
CA MET A 255 10.33 3.06 -9.48
C MET A 255 8.97 3.39 -10.08
N THR A 256 8.39 2.45 -10.82
CA THR A 256 6.97 2.48 -11.17
C THR A 256 6.25 1.37 -10.42
N GLU A 257 5.07 1.67 -9.85
CA GLU A 257 4.19 0.67 -9.22
C GLU A 257 4.91 -0.18 -8.14
N GLY A 258 5.87 0.41 -7.42
CA GLY A 258 6.66 -0.26 -6.39
C GLY A 258 7.52 -1.40 -6.94
N GLY A 259 7.86 -1.34 -8.23
CA GLY A 259 8.60 -2.37 -8.96
C GLY A 259 7.75 -3.55 -9.40
N ARG A 260 6.41 -3.42 -9.43
CA ARG A 260 5.51 -4.50 -9.83
C ARG A 260 5.34 -4.60 -11.36
N PRO A 261 5.17 -5.82 -11.90
CA PRO A 261 4.81 -6.03 -13.30
C PRO A 261 3.30 -5.91 -13.57
N ASN A 262 2.47 -5.89 -12.52
CA ASN A 262 1.02 -5.72 -12.57
C ASN A 262 0.50 -5.15 -11.24
N SER A 263 -0.81 -4.89 -11.12
CA SER A 263 -1.43 -4.32 -9.92
C SER A 263 -1.62 -5.30 -8.75
N GLY A 264 -1.06 -6.51 -8.80
CA GLY A 264 -1.12 -7.48 -7.71
C GLY A 264 -0.29 -7.08 -6.50
N LYS A 265 -0.88 -7.08 -5.30
CA LYS A 265 -0.21 -6.71 -4.03
C LYS A 265 1.14 -7.42 -3.83
N TYR A 266 1.14 -8.75 -3.94
CA TYR A 266 2.31 -9.63 -3.79
C TYR A 266 2.91 -10.04 -5.14
N ALA A 267 2.70 -9.26 -6.20
CA ALA A 267 3.34 -9.54 -7.48
C ALA A 267 4.87 -9.50 -7.31
N LYS A 268 5.59 -10.50 -7.84
CA LYS A 268 7.06 -10.53 -7.82
C LYS A 268 7.63 -9.21 -8.32
N ARG A 269 8.60 -8.64 -7.60
CA ARG A 269 9.18 -7.36 -7.98
C ARG A 269 10.28 -7.53 -9.03
N HIS A 270 10.46 -6.49 -9.84
CA HIS A 270 11.60 -6.39 -10.74
C HIS A 270 12.90 -6.32 -9.92
N PRO A 271 13.97 -7.02 -10.34
CA PRO A 271 15.26 -6.98 -9.65
C PRO A 271 16.01 -5.65 -9.86
N GLN A 272 15.64 -4.87 -10.90
CA GLN A 272 16.20 -3.55 -11.21
C GLN A 272 15.04 -2.58 -11.50
N PRO A 273 14.32 -2.09 -10.47
CA PRO A 273 13.13 -1.26 -10.65
C PRO A 273 13.40 0.09 -11.33
N ASP A 274 14.57 0.67 -11.11
CA ASP A 274 15.05 1.90 -11.74
C ASP A 274 15.23 1.75 -13.25
N ILE A 275 15.93 0.70 -13.69
CA ILE A 275 16.12 0.40 -15.12
C ILE A 275 14.77 0.12 -15.78
N GLN A 276 13.91 -0.66 -15.12
CA GLN A 276 12.57 -0.97 -15.64
C GLN A 276 11.73 0.30 -15.83
N ALA A 277 11.75 1.22 -14.86
CA ALA A 277 11.03 2.48 -14.93
C ALA A 277 11.59 3.39 -16.03
N ALA A 278 12.92 3.47 -16.15
CA ALA A 278 13.58 4.23 -17.21
C ALA A 278 13.29 3.66 -18.61
N GLN A 279 13.21 2.33 -18.76
CA GLN A 279 12.81 1.68 -20.01
C GLN A 279 11.34 1.92 -20.36
N ALA A 280 10.45 1.92 -19.37
CA ALA A 280 9.05 2.28 -19.57
C ALA A 280 8.92 3.74 -20.05
N PHE A 281 9.72 4.64 -19.47
CA PHE A 281 9.78 6.04 -19.88
C PHE A 281 10.35 6.22 -21.30
N ALA A 282 11.46 5.54 -21.61
CA ALA A 282 12.07 5.54 -22.95
C ALA A 282 11.08 5.07 -24.02
N LYS A 283 10.32 4.00 -23.75
CA LYS A 283 9.27 3.52 -24.65
C LYS A 283 8.22 4.60 -24.92
N LEU A 284 7.79 5.34 -23.90
CA LEU A 284 6.84 6.45 -24.09
C LEU A 284 7.42 7.56 -24.95
N LEU A 285 8.74 7.78 -24.95
CA LEU A 285 9.43 8.72 -25.83
C LEU A 285 9.72 8.17 -27.24
N GLY A 286 9.40 6.90 -27.52
CA GLY A 286 9.69 6.25 -28.81
C GLY A 286 11.11 5.70 -28.94
N LEU A 287 11.82 5.55 -27.81
CA LEU A 287 13.18 5.03 -27.76
C LEU A 287 13.21 3.53 -27.42
N PRO A 288 14.17 2.76 -27.97
CA PRO A 288 14.36 1.36 -27.59
C PRO A 288 14.99 1.24 -26.19
N PRO A 289 14.84 0.10 -25.49
CA PRO A 289 15.45 -0.12 -24.17
C PRO A 289 16.97 0.08 -24.15
N ALA A 290 17.67 -0.17 -25.27
CA ALA A 290 19.11 0.02 -25.40
C ALA A 290 19.56 1.50 -25.37
N ALA A 291 18.63 2.45 -25.50
CA ALA A 291 18.90 3.88 -25.38
C ALA A 291 18.85 4.38 -23.91
N VAL A 292 18.64 3.48 -22.94
CA VAL A 292 18.65 3.79 -21.51
C VAL A 292 20.03 3.57 -20.94
N VAL A 293 20.60 4.59 -20.29
CA VAL A 293 21.89 4.51 -19.60
C VAL A 293 21.81 5.13 -18.22
N THR A 294 22.68 4.73 -17.30
CA THR A 294 22.83 5.41 -16.01
C THR A 294 23.71 6.65 -16.15
N GLY A 295 23.47 7.67 -15.33
CA GLY A 295 24.28 8.87 -15.27
C GLY A 295 23.72 9.86 -14.26
N THR A 296 24.22 11.09 -14.27
CA THR A 296 23.73 12.17 -13.42
C THR A 296 23.25 13.34 -14.26
N ALA A 297 22.30 14.09 -13.71
CA ALA A 297 21.81 15.30 -14.36
C ALA A 297 22.91 16.38 -14.44
N PRO A 298 23.10 17.06 -15.59
CA PRO A 298 23.99 18.20 -15.67
C PRO A 298 23.56 19.33 -14.73
N ALA A 299 24.51 20.01 -14.10
CA ALA A 299 24.22 21.15 -13.24
C ALA A 299 23.53 22.26 -14.04
N GLY A 300 22.40 22.78 -13.51
CA GLY A 300 21.63 23.83 -14.18
C GLY A 300 20.88 23.39 -15.43
N ALA A 301 20.75 22.08 -15.69
CA ALA A 301 19.99 21.57 -16.82
C ALA A 301 18.53 22.06 -16.80
N GLN A 302 18.01 22.40 -17.98
CA GLN A 302 16.64 22.85 -18.15
C GLN A 302 15.64 21.73 -17.77
N GLU A 303 14.68 22.04 -16.90
CA GLU A 303 13.56 21.13 -16.61
C GLU A 303 12.63 21.02 -17.83
N LEU A 304 12.40 19.80 -18.29
CA LEU A 304 11.55 19.45 -19.43
C LEU A 304 10.17 18.94 -18.96
N GLY A 305 10.08 18.45 -17.73
CA GLY A 305 8.83 17.99 -17.14
C GLY A 305 8.97 17.58 -15.68
N LYS A 306 7.85 17.61 -14.97
CA LYS A 306 7.75 17.24 -13.56
C LYS A 306 6.36 16.66 -13.27
N VAL A 307 6.36 15.56 -12.52
CA VAL A 307 5.16 15.03 -11.87
C VAL A 307 5.41 14.83 -10.39
N GLU A 308 4.35 14.77 -9.61
CA GLU A 308 4.44 14.70 -8.15
C GLU A 308 3.51 13.61 -7.61
N SER A 309 4.01 12.84 -6.63
CA SER A 309 3.24 11.81 -5.93
C SER A 309 1.92 12.36 -5.35
N ALA A 310 1.06 11.46 -4.88
CA ALA A 310 0.02 11.84 -3.93
C ALA A 310 0.64 12.57 -2.70
N PRO A 311 -0.12 13.42 -1.98
CA PRO A 311 0.38 14.07 -0.77
C PRO A 311 0.92 13.06 0.24
N MET A 312 1.93 13.44 1.03
CA MET A 312 2.58 12.61 2.04
C MET A 312 1.57 11.92 2.95
N VAL A 313 0.51 12.62 3.36
CA VAL A 313 -0.57 12.02 4.15
C VAL A 313 -1.24 10.83 3.46
N ARG A 314 -1.48 10.89 2.15
CA ARG A 314 -2.07 9.79 1.38
C ARG A 314 -1.11 8.62 1.22
N LEU A 315 0.19 8.90 1.10
CA LEU A 315 1.22 7.86 1.08
C LEU A 315 1.31 7.14 2.43
N VAL A 316 1.30 7.88 3.54
CA VAL A 316 1.29 7.32 4.90
C VAL A 316 0.02 6.52 5.16
N GLU A 317 -1.15 7.03 4.76
CA GLU A 317 -2.42 6.32 4.88
C GLU A 317 -2.38 4.97 4.14
N PHE A 318 -1.95 4.98 2.88
CA PHE A 318 -1.85 3.76 2.09
C PHE A 318 -0.81 2.79 2.67
N MET A 319 0.34 3.29 3.12
CA MET A 319 1.38 2.49 3.77
C MET A 319 0.84 1.75 5.00
N LEU A 320 0.10 2.44 5.87
CA LEU A 320 -0.46 1.85 7.08
C LEU A 320 -1.59 0.86 6.76
N LEU A 321 -2.48 1.24 5.83
CA LEU A 321 -3.66 0.48 5.45
C LEU A 321 -3.29 -0.85 4.78
N GLU A 322 -2.42 -0.79 3.77
CA GLU A 322 -2.00 -1.96 2.99
C GLU A 322 -0.78 -2.68 3.58
N SER A 323 -0.10 -2.05 4.55
CA SER A 323 1.16 -2.53 5.10
C SER A 323 2.27 -2.63 4.06
N ASP A 324 2.35 -1.67 3.12
CA ASP A 324 3.32 -1.69 2.02
C ASP A 324 4.75 -1.41 2.52
N ASN A 325 5.66 -2.38 2.35
CA ASN A 325 7.05 -2.26 2.81
C ASN A 325 7.87 -1.28 1.94
N VAL A 326 7.68 -1.32 0.62
CA VAL A 326 8.42 -0.45 -0.32
C VAL A 326 8.16 1.01 0.00
N LEU A 327 6.89 1.35 0.21
CA LEU A 327 6.49 2.71 0.58
C LEU A 327 7.08 3.10 1.94
N ALA A 328 7.10 2.20 2.92
CA ALA A 328 7.69 2.50 4.23
C ALA A 328 9.19 2.80 4.17
N ASP A 329 9.96 2.01 3.44
CA ASP A 329 11.42 2.21 3.31
C ASP A 329 11.78 3.43 2.46
N ILE A 330 10.92 3.79 1.50
CA ILE A 330 10.99 5.06 0.80
C ILE A 330 10.71 6.23 1.75
N LEU A 331 9.65 6.14 2.56
CA LEU A 331 9.26 7.21 3.46
C LEU A 331 10.32 7.46 4.53
N ALA A 332 10.96 6.41 5.05
CA ALA A 332 12.14 6.55 5.92
C ALA A 332 13.30 7.31 5.23
N ARG A 333 13.55 7.07 3.94
CA ARG A 333 14.53 7.84 3.15
C ARG A 333 14.08 9.28 2.92
N GLN A 334 12.79 9.55 2.76
CA GLN A 334 12.27 10.91 2.71
C GLN A 334 12.50 11.66 4.04
N VAL A 335 12.42 10.97 5.17
CA VAL A 335 12.80 11.52 6.49
C VAL A 335 14.29 11.83 6.52
N ALA A 336 15.15 10.92 6.05
CA ALA A 336 16.59 11.15 5.95
C ALA A 336 16.91 12.41 5.14
N LEU A 337 16.35 12.53 3.94
CA LEU A 337 16.51 13.70 3.08
C LEU A 337 16.02 15.00 3.75
N ALA A 338 14.91 14.96 4.49
CA ALA A 338 14.41 16.13 5.23
C ALA A 338 15.33 16.57 6.36
N LYS A 339 16.11 15.64 6.92
CA LYS A 339 17.05 15.88 8.02
C LYS A 339 18.51 16.02 7.55
N GLY A 340 18.75 16.08 6.24
CA GLY A 340 20.11 16.17 5.69
C GLY A 340 20.97 14.94 5.95
N GLN A 341 20.35 13.79 6.24
CA GLN A 341 21.02 12.51 6.42
C GLN A 341 21.10 11.76 5.07
N PRO A 342 22.06 10.84 4.89
CA PRO A 342 22.12 9.99 3.70
C PRO A 342 20.81 9.23 3.50
N ALA A 343 20.25 9.24 2.29
CA ALA A 343 19.04 8.50 1.95
C ALA A 343 19.32 6.99 1.77
N SER A 344 19.67 6.35 2.87
CA SER A 344 19.94 4.91 3.01
C SER A 344 19.02 4.30 4.07
N PHE A 345 19.11 2.98 4.29
CA PHE A 345 18.41 2.33 5.41
C PHE A 345 18.90 2.87 6.76
N GLU A 346 20.21 2.91 6.97
CA GLU A 346 20.83 3.44 8.20
C GLU A 346 20.48 4.91 8.42
N GLY A 347 20.62 5.75 7.39
CA GLY A 347 20.29 7.16 7.48
C GLY A 347 18.80 7.41 7.69
N GLY A 348 17.92 6.58 7.10
CA GLY A 348 16.49 6.59 7.36
C GLY A 348 16.16 6.27 8.82
N ALA A 349 16.71 5.18 9.36
CA ALA A 349 16.50 4.80 10.74
C ALA A 349 17.04 5.85 11.74
N ALA A 350 18.22 6.42 11.47
CA ALA A 350 18.79 7.49 12.27
C ALA A 350 17.94 8.77 12.21
N ALA A 351 17.49 9.18 11.03
CA ALA A 351 16.70 10.39 10.87
C ALA A 351 15.32 10.27 11.53
N MET A 352 14.67 9.09 11.45
CA MET A 352 13.44 8.83 12.18
C MET A 352 13.65 8.98 13.70
N ARG A 353 14.75 8.43 14.26
CA ARG A 353 15.10 8.62 15.67
C ARG A 353 15.20 10.11 16.04
N THR A 354 15.95 10.89 15.25
CA THR A 354 16.11 12.34 15.46
C THR A 354 14.78 13.08 15.39
N VAL A 355 13.87 12.67 14.50
CA VAL A 355 12.52 13.24 14.47
C VAL A 355 11.81 12.95 15.78
N LEU A 356 11.75 11.69 16.22
CA LEU A 356 11.06 11.30 17.46
C LEU A 356 11.60 12.05 18.69
N GLU A 357 12.92 12.19 18.81
CA GLU A 357 13.58 12.99 19.85
C GLU A 357 13.12 14.46 19.80
N GLY A 358 13.07 15.05 18.60
CA GLY A 358 12.54 16.41 18.39
C GLY A 358 11.04 16.57 18.69
N LEU A 359 10.28 15.47 18.71
CA LEU A 359 8.88 15.44 19.15
C LEU A 359 8.74 15.19 20.67
N ASN A 360 9.84 15.12 21.41
CA ASN A 360 9.91 14.76 22.83
C ASN A 360 9.34 13.37 23.15
N VAL A 361 9.43 12.44 22.20
CA VAL A 361 9.10 11.02 22.43
C VAL A 361 10.35 10.32 22.98
N PRO A 362 10.28 9.62 24.13
CA PRO A 362 11.41 8.84 24.63
C PRO A 362 11.79 7.72 23.65
N VAL A 363 13.07 7.67 23.27
CA VAL A 363 13.61 6.68 22.31
C VAL A 363 14.59 5.70 22.96
N THR A 364 14.47 5.46 24.27
CA THR A 364 15.38 4.60 25.05
C THR A 364 15.45 3.17 24.50
N ALA A 365 14.34 2.66 23.98
CA ALA A 365 14.22 1.34 23.35
C ALA A 365 13.94 1.44 21.83
N TYR A 366 14.71 2.28 21.14
CA TYR A 366 14.68 2.43 19.69
C TYR A 366 15.93 1.82 19.05
N GLY A 367 15.73 0.84 18.18
CA GLY A 367 16.78 0.18 17.40
C GLY A 367 16.27 -0.29 16.05
N LEU A 368 15.77 0.64 15.22
CA LEU A 368 15.38 0.33 13.85
C LEU A 368 16.60 0.28 12.91
N VAL A 369 16.52 -0.59 11.91
CA VAL A 369 17.46 -0.69 10.79
C VAL A 369 16.77 -0.52 9.43
N ASP A 370 15.44 -0.54 9.40
CA ASP A 370 14.64 -0.19 8.23
C ASP A 370 13.39 0.63 8.61
N GLY A 371 12.60 1.04 7.62
CA GLY A 371 11.35 1.78 7.82
C GLY A 371 10.10 0.90 7.82
N SER A 372 10.22 -0.34 7.37
CA SER A 372 9.07 -1.23 7.15
C SER A 372 8.79 -2.15 8.33
N GLY A 373 9.76 -2.41 9.21
CA GLY A 373 9.67 -3.47 10.19
C GLY A 373 9.84 -4.85 9.56
N PHE A 374 10.45 -4.94 8.38
CA PHE A 374 10.64 -6.23 7.71
C PHE A 374 11.90 -6.93 8.21
N SER A 375 12.87 -6.18 8.74
CA SER A 375 14.03 -6.71 9.42
C SER A 375 13.70 -7.34 10.76
N ARG A 376 14.29 -8.52 11.01
CA ARG A 376 14.28 -9.15 12.35
C ARG A 376 15.20 -8.45 13.34
N ASN A 377 16.02 -7.52 12.89
CA ASN A 377 16.95 -6.77 13.72
C ASN A 377 16.30 -5.51 14.32
N ASP A 378 15.13 -5.11 13.83
CA ASP A 378 14.41 -3.96 14.38
C ASP A 378 14.03 -4.19 15.84
N ARG A 379 14.13 -3.14 16.64
CA ARG A 379 13.76 -3.15 18.06
C ARG A 379 12.96 -1.91 18.41
N LEU A 380 11.76 -2.10 18.96
CA LEU A 380 10.91 -1.06 19.54
C LEU A 380 10.30 -1.59 20.83
N SER A 381 9.96 -0.70 21.76
CA SER A 381 9.18 -1.06 22.95
C SER A 381 7.69 -0.70 22.78
N PRO A 382 6.77 -1.41 23.47
CA PRO A 382 5.36 -1.07 23.42
C PRO A 382 5.07 0.32 24.01
N ALA A 383 5.83 0.78 25.01
CA ALA A 383 5.66 2.12 25.57
C ALA A 383 6.05 3.24 24.58
N LEU A 384 7.08 3.04 23.76
CA LEU A 384 7.42 3.99 22.70
C LEU A 384 6.26 4.13 21.72
N LEU A 385 5.68 3.01 21.30
CA LEU A 385 4.56 2.99 20.34
C LEU A 385 3.29 3.66 20.88
N THR A 386 2.91 3.38 22.13
CA THR A 386 1.73 4.02 22.75
C THR A 386 1.95 5.50 23.04
N THR A 387 3.14 5.88 23.50
CA THR A 387 3.52 7.29 23.71
C THR A 387 3.46 8.07 22.41
N LEU A 388 3.97 7.47 21.32
CA LEU A 388 3.94 8.07 19.99
C LEU A 388 2.50 8.31 19.50
N LEU A 389 1.60 7.34 19.70
CA LEU A 389 0.19 7.48 19.33
C LEU A 389 -0.53 8.53 20.18
N ALA A 390 -0.35 8.53 21.51
CA ALA A 390 -0.95 9.54 22.38
C ALA A 390 -0.46 10.95 22.02
N MET A 391 0.84 11.09 21.73
CA MET A 391 1.42 12.36 21.26
C MET A 391 0.84 12.80 19.92
N ALA A 392 0.71 11.89 18.94
CA ALA A 392 0.16 12.21 17.63
C ALA A 392 -1.33 12.59 17.68
N ALA A 393 -2.07 12.16 18.71
CA ALA A 393 -3.49 12.48 18.90
C ALA A 393 -3.74 13.87 19.50
N ARG A 394 -2.72 14.54 20.02
CA ARG A 394 -2.90 15.87 20.65
C ARG A 394 -3.49 16.87 19.66
N SER A 395 -4.29 17.80 20.17
CA SER A 395 -4.96 18.83 19.37
C SER A 395 -3.98 19.79 18.70
N ASP A 396 -2.80 20.01 19.30
CA ASP A 396 -1.72 20.84 18.73
C ASP A 396 -0.87 20.11 17.68
N ARG A 397 -1.23 18.88 17.32
CA ARG A 397 -0.52 18.01 16.36
C ARG A 397 -1.40 17.57 15.20
N ALA A 398 -2.22 18.49 14.69
CA ALA A 398 -3.09 18.26 13.54
C ALA A 398 -2.32 17.78 12.28
N ASP A 399 -1.04 18.12 12.17
CA ASP A 399 -0.13 17.65 11.12
C ASP A 399 0.11 16.12 11.16
N LEU A 400 -0.12 15.46 12.30
CA LEU A 400 0.08 14.03 12.51
C LEU A 400 -1.21 13.21 12.50
N HIS A 401 -2.39 13.84 12.45
CA HIS A 401 -3.68 13.13 12.55
C HIS A 401 -3.91 12.12 11.42
N GLY A 402 -3.22 12.29 10.29
CA GLY A 402 -3.21 11.34 9.17
C GLY A 402 -2.74 9.92 9.52
N ILE A 403 -2.11 9.72 10.67
CA ILE A 403 -1.80 8.38 11.17
C ILE A 403 -3.08 7.60 11.45
N PHE A 404 -4.08 8.22 12.08
CA PHE A 404 -5.29 7.52 12.52
C PHE A 404 -6.26 7.20 11.39
N SER A 405 -6.24 7.97 10.30
CA SER A 405 -6.97 7.64 9.07
C SER A 405 -6.31 6.51 8.28
N GLY A 406 -4.99 6.33 8.45
CA GLY A 406 -4.23 5.24 7.83
C GLY A 406 -4.33 3.90 8.57
N LEU A 407 -4.67 3.89 9.86
CA LEU A 407 -4.79 2.64 10.62
C LEU A 407 -5.98 1.81 10.09
N PRO A 408 -5.77 0.53 9.71
CA PRO A 408 -6.85 -0.39 9.39
C PRO A 408 -7.93 -0.43 10.47
N VAL A 409 -9.19 -0.51 10.05
CA VAL A 409 -10.36 -0.59 10.95
C VAL A 409 -10.80 -2.05 11.08
N ALA A 410 -10.90 -2.53 12.32
CA ALA A 410 -11.34 -3.88 12.65
C ALA A 410 -12.66 -4.24 11.95
N GLY A 411 -12.63 -5.28 11.11
CA GLY A 411 -13.78 -5.79 10.36
C GLY A 411 -14.16 -5.01 9.10
N TYR A 412 -13.42 -3.95 8.74
CA TYR A 412 -13.83 -3.07 7.63
C TYR A 412 -12.74 -2.77 6.59
N SER A 413 -11.48 -2.59 6.99
CA SER A 413 -10.47 -2.09 6.06
C SER A 413 -9.07 -2.63 6.29
N GLY A 414 -8.24 -2.55 5.24
CA GLY A 414 -6.84 -2.92 5.26
C GLY A 414 -6.58 -4.32 5.79
N THR A 415 -5.48 -4.49 6.53
CA THR A 415 -5.10 -5.78 7.11
C THR A 415 -6.00 -6.26 8.27
N LEU A 416 -7.02 -5.48 8.66
CA LEU A 416 -8.03 -5.88 9.64
C LEU A 416 -9.40 -6.19 9.03
N ALA A 417 -9.59 -6.04 7.72
CA ALA A 417 -10.90 -6.25 7.06
C ALA A 417 -11.49 -7.64 7.32
N GLY A 418 -10.65 -8.67 7.37
CA GLY A 418 -11.06 -10.06 7.66
C GLY A 418 -10.94 -10.48 9.12
N ARG A 419 -10.61 -9.56 10.03
CA ARG A 419 -10.44 -9.80 11.48
C ARG A 419 -11.58 -9.18 12.27
N PHE A 420 -11.81 -9.65 13.49
CA PHE A 420 -12.95 -9.22 14.33
C PHE A 420 -14.31 -9.46 13.65
N THR A 421 -14.42 -10.45 12.77
CA THR A 421 -15.68 -10.75 12.05
C THR A 421 -16.46 -11.89 12.69
N LYS A 422 -15.81 -12.65 13.57
CA LYS A 422 -16.40 -13.81 14.24
C LYS A 422 -16.36 -13.66 15.76
N PRO A 423 -17.30 -14.27 16.50
CA PRO A 423 -17.31 -14.18 17.97
C PRO A 423 -15.98 -14.56 18.62
N GLN A 424 -15.33 -15.61 18.14
CA GLN A 424 -14.03 -16.07 18.65
C GLN A 424 -12.85 -15.11 18.36
N GLU A 425 -13.04 -14.10 17.53
CA GLU A 425 -12.07 -13.04 17.20
C GLU A 425 -12.40 -11.73 17.93
N GLY A 426 -13.44 -11.69 18.78
CA GLY A 426 -13.87 -10.46 19.46
C GLY A 426 -14.70 -9.54 18.57
N ALA A 427 -15.68 -10.08 17.81
CA ALA A 427 -16.49 -9.31 16.87
C ALA A 427 -17.21 -8.07 17.44
N GLY A 428 -17.43 -8.00 18.76
CA GLY A 428 -17.96 -6.81 19.42
C GLY A 428 -17.07 -5.57 19.30
N ALA A 429 -15.79 -5.73 18.92
CA ALA A 429 -14.83 -4.64 18.74
C ALA A 429 -14.69 -4.17 17.27
N ALA A 430 -15.46 -4.74 16.34
CA ALA A 430 -15.48 -4.29 14.95
C ALA A 430 -15.86 -2.80 14.87
N GLY A 431 -15.09 -2.02 14.10
CA GLY A 431 -15.26 -0.57 14.00
C GLY A 431 -14.69 0.25 15.17
N LEU A 432 -14.50 -0.36 16.35
CA LEU A 432 -13.99 0.30 17.55
C LEU A 432 -12.46 0.25 17.65
N VAL A 433 -11.84 -0.80 17.11
CA VAL A 433 -10.38 -0.93 17.03
C VAL A 433 -9.88 -0.40 15.68
N ARG A 434 -8.88 0.49 15.74
CA ARG A 434 -8.09 0.93 14.59
C ARG A 434 -6.61 0.66 14.87
N ALA A 435 -6.00 -0.25 14.14
CA ALA A 435 -4.65 -0.70 14.50
C ALA A 435 -3.82 -1.17 13.31
N LYS A 436 -2.51 -0.92 13.41
CA LYS A 436 -1.51 -1.49 12.54
C LYS A 436 -1.16 -2.89 13.01
N THR A 437 -1.22 -3.83 12.08
CA THR A 437 -0.80 -5.21 12.28
C THR A 437 0.70 -5.37 12.04
N GLY A 438 1.35 -6.29 12.76
CA GLY A 438 2.69 -6.78 12.46
C GLY A 438 2.77 -8.30 12.52
N THR A 439 3.41 -8.91 11.53
CA THR A 439 3.59 -10.37 11.46
C THR A 439 4.88 -10.70 10.74
N LEU A 440 5.72 -11.50 11.38
CA LEU A 440 6.83 -12.26 10.80
C LEU A 440 6.73 -13.69 11.36
N THR A 441 7.46 -14.66 10.81
CA THR A 441 7.53 -15.99 11.42
C THR A 441 8.04 -15.87 12.86
N GLY A 442 7.23 -16.29 13.83
CA GLY A 442 7.52 -16.24 15.26
C GLY A 442 7.32 -14.88 15.93
N VAL A 443 6.79 -13.87 15.23
CA VAL A 443 6.55 -12.51 15.78
C VAL A 443 5.18 -12.02 15.37
N ASN A 444 4.37 -11.58 16.33
CA ASN A 444 3.04 -11.05 16.10
C ASN A 444 2.84 -9.79 16.94
N SER A 445 2.36 -8.72 16.33
CA SER A 445 2.12 -7.46 17.03
C SER A 445 0.85 -6.77 16.52
N LEU A 446 0.26 -5.97 17.41
CA LEU A 446 -0.89 -5.13 17.11
C LEU A 446 -0.76 -3.83 17.90
N THR A 447 -0.78 -2.70 17.19
CA THR A 447 -0.57 -1.38 17.78
C THR A 447 -1.59 -0.40 17.21
N GLY A 448 -2.31 0.32 18.05
CA GLY A 448 -3.35 1.22 17.58
C GLY A 448 -4.13 1.89 18.68
N ILE A 449 -5.34 2.30 18.34
CA ILE A 449 -6.31 2.90 19.26
C ILE A 449 -7.59 2.07 19.33
N VAL A 450 -8.29 2.19 20.45
CA VAL A 450 -9.59 1.58 20.69
C VAL A 450 -10.47 2.54 21.48
N VAL A 451 -11.75 2.59 21.14
CA VAL A 451 -12.78 3.25 21.96
C VAL A 451 -13.36 2.20 22.91
N ASP A 452 -13.29 2.46 24.22
CA ASP A 452 -13.80 1.57 25.25
C ASP A 452 -15.33 1.70 25.45
N ALA A 453 -15.88 0.94 26.41
CA ALA A 453 -17.32 0.88 26.62
C ALA A 453 -17.94 2.18 27.14
N ASP A 454 -17.14 3.02 27.80
CA ASP A 454 -17.54 4.32 28.34
C ASP A 454 -17.24 5.47 27.34
N GLY A 455 -16.72 5.16 26.14
CA GLY A 455 -16.41 6.12 25.08
C GLY A 455 -15.02 6.75 25.18
N ARG A 456 -14.16 6.28 26.10
CA ARG A 456 -12.78 6.74 26.25
C ARG A 456 -11.91 6.13 25.16
N THR A 457 -11.02 6.93 24.57
CA THR A 457 -10.06 6.41 23.59
C THR A 457 -8.74 6.04 24.26
N LEU A 458 -8.32 4.80 24.08
CA LEU A 458 -7.08 4.25 24.60
C LEU A 458 -6.12 3.95 23.44
N ALA A 459 -4.83 4.19 23.64
CA ALA A 459 -3.78 3.71 22.74
C ALA A 459 -3.17 2.45 23.34
N PHE A 460 -2.88 1.46 22.50
CA PHE A 460 -2.32 0.18 22.92
C PHE A 460 -1.22 -0.30 21.98
N ALA A 461 -0.30 -1.08 22.53
CA ALA A 461 0.70 -1.83 21.79
C ALA A 461 0.87 -3.20 22.45
N PHE A 462 0.65 -4.27 21.69
CA PHE A 462 0.86 -5.65 22.11
C PHE A 462 1.87 -6.31 21.18
N MET A 463 2.91 -6.91 21.74
CA MET A 463 4.01 -7.49 20.98
C MET A 463 4.36 -8.85 21.57
N ALA A 464 4.23 -9.88 20.74
CA ALA A 464 4.55 -11.27 21.07
C ALA A 464 5.68 -11.75 20.17
N ASP A 465 6.65 -12.47 20.75
CA ASP A 465 7.65 -13.21 19.99
C ASP A 465 7.68 -14.69 20.43
N GLN A 466 8.47 -15.49 19.70
CA GLN A 466 8.53 -16.94 19.88
C GLN A 466 7.15 -17.61 19.73
N THR A 467 6.27 -17.03 18.92
CA THR A 467 4.96 -17.61 18.61
C THR A 467 5.13 -18.84 17.72
N THR A 468 4.47 -19.95 18.08
CA THR A 468 4.58 -21.22 17.33
C THR A 468 3.45 -21.41 16.31
N ASP A 469 2.35 -20.66 16.46
CA ASP A 469 1.20 -20.68 15.57
C ASP A 469 0.74 -19.23 15.31
N GLY A 470 1.28 -18.64 14.24
CA GLY A 470 1.03 -17.24 13.87
C GLY A 470 -0.47 -16.88 13.73
N PRO A 471 -1.28 -17.67 13.00
CA PRO A 471 -2.73 -17.44 12.92
C PRO A 471 -3.44 -17.45 14.28
N LYS A 472 -3.09 -18.36 15.19
CA LYS A 472 -3.67 -18.33 16.55
C LYS A 472 -3.18 -17.14 17.37
N ALA A 473 -1.91 -16.76 17.24
CA ALA A 473 -1.37 -15.57 17.90
C ALA A 473 -2.11 -14.29 17.45
N VAL A 474 -2.40 -14.18 16.14
CA VAL A 474 -3.21 -13.09 15.58
C VAL A 474 -4.59 -13.01 16.25
N VAL A 475 -5.30 -14.13 16.35
CA VAL A 475 -6.62 -14.18 17.01
C VAL A 475 -6.51 -13.87 18.50
N ALA A 476 -5.45 -14.31 19.17
CA ALA A 476 -5.23 -14.00 20.58
C ALA A 476 -5.03 -12.48 20.80
N LEU A 477 -4.21 -11.82 19.96
CA LEU A 477 -4.04 -10.36 20.00
C LEU A 477 -5.35 -9.61 19.71
N ASP A 478 -6.18 -10.11 18.79
CA ASP A 478 -7.51 -9.54 18.53
C ASP A 478 -8.39 -9.58 19.78
N ARG A 479 -8.39 -10.69 20.52
CA ARG A 479 -9.13 -10.79 21.78
C ARG A 479 -8.65 -9.81 22.84
N VAL A 480 -7.32 -9.63 22.96
CA VAL A 480 -6.75 -8.66 23.91
C VAL A 480 -7.22 -7.24 23.55
N ALA A 481 -7.17 -6.85 22.27
CA ALA A 481 -7.66 -5.55 21.82
C ALA A 481 -9.19 -5.41 21.98
N ALA A 482 -9.96 -6.48 21.72
CA ALA A 482 -11.40 -6.46 21.88
C ALA A 482 -11.84 -6.35 23.36
N ALA A 483 -11.06 -6.89 24.28
CA ALA A 483 -11.32 -6.75 25.71
C ALA A 483 -11.23 -5.29 26.17
N LEU A 484 -10.34 -4.48 25.56
CA LEU A 484 -10.31 -3.04 25.80
C LEU A 484 -11.59 -2.34 25.31
N ALA A 485 -12.11 -2.72 24.13
CA ALA A 485 -13.33 -2.12 23.60
C ALA A 485 -14.56 -2.40 24.49
N ALA A 486 -14.59 -3.55 25.16
CA ALA A 486 -15.67 -3.93 26.08
C ALA A 486 -15.45 -3.44 27.52
N CYS A 487 -14.33 -2.77 27.82
CA CYS A 487 -13.94 -2.39 29.16
C CYS A 487 -14.64 -1.09 29.58
N GLY A 488 -15.52 -1.16 30.58
CA GLY A 488 -15.93 -0.02 31.43
C GLY A 488 -15.26 -0.11 32.79
N CYS A 489 -14.03 -0.62 32.83
CA CYS A 489 -13.43 -1.21 34.03
C CYS A 489 -13.08 -0.13 35.06
N ARG A 490 -13.80 -0.09 36.18
CA ARG A 490 -13.61 0.85 37.29
C ARG A 490 -13.07 0.14 38.52
#